data_AF-W0AKU2-F1
#
_entry.id   AF-W0AKU2-F1
#
_cell.length_a   1.000
_cell.length_b   1.000
_cell.length_c   1.000
_cell.angle_alpha   90.00
_cell.angle_beta   90.00
_cell.angle_gamma   90.00
#
_symmetry.space_group_name_H-M   'P 1'
#
loop_
_entity.id
_entity.type
_entity.pdbx_description
1 polymer ?
#
loop_
_entity_poly.entity_id
_entity_poly.type
_entity_poly.pdbx_seq_one_letter_code
_entity_poly.pdbx_strand_id
1 'polypeptide(L)'
;MAFLPRPASPKGFLADLKGVFFSRHRHGLLFAAASIVTTIVIALLFLGDFKHEKPWKRDVQYVESWEAERSDAIIKAQQKIDQAKRDLAEGEREIKRIEQRDQYKKLQKEMQSVGIGRAD
;
A
#
# COMPACT_ATOMS: atom_id res chain seq x y z
N MET A 1 -63.55 5.97 -12.98
CA MET A 1 -62.26 5.65 -12.34
C MET A 1 -61.18 5.71 -13.41
N ALA A 2 -60.10 6.45 -13.19
CA ALA A 2 -59.03 6.53 -14.18
C ALA A 2 -58.24 5.20 -14.20
N PHE A 3 -58.14 4.58 -15.37
CA PHE A 3 -57.52 3.26 -15.59
C PHE A 3 -55.99 3.33 -15.79
N LEU A 4 -55.44 4.51 -16.11
CA LEU A 4 -54.01 4.69 -16.38
C LEU A 4 -53.26 5.27 -15.19
N PRO A 5 -52.03 4.78 -14.90
CA PRO A 5 -51.19 5.33 -13.85
C PRO A 5 -50.82 6.79 -14.16
N ARG A 6 -50.68 7.62 -13.11
CA ARG A 6 -50.26 9.01 -13.25
C ARG A 6 -48.89 9.07 -13.95
N PRO A 7 -48.71 9.92 -14.97
CA PRO A 7 -47.44 10.02 -15.68
C PRO A 7 -46.33 10.46 -14.73
N ALA A 8 -45.19 9.75 -14.76
CA ALA A 8 -44.01 10.12 -14.00
C ALA A 8 -43.54 11.51 -14.44
N SER A 9 -43.40 12.42 -13.48
CA SER A 9 -42.95 13.80 -13.72
C SER A 9 -41.64 14.06 -12.99
N PRO A 10 -40.72 14.89 -13.54
CA PRO A 10 -39.47 15.25 -12.86
C PRO A 10 -39.69 15.84 -11.46
N LYS A 11 -40.76 16.62 -11.31
CA LYS A 11 -41.17 17.20 -10.02
C LYS A 11 -41.66 16.12 -9.05
N GLY A 12 -42.42 15.13 -9.54
CA GLY A 12 -42.86 13.98 -8.75
C GLY A 12 -41.70 13.10 -8.29
N PHE A 13 -40.72 12.86 -9.17
CA PHE A 13 -39.50 12.13 -8.82
C PHE A 13 -38.69 12.83 -7.72
N LEU A 14 -38.50 14.15 -7.81
CA LEU A 14 -37.78 14.91 -6.77
C LEU A 14 -38.54 14.93 -5.44
N ALA A 15 -39.87 15.00 -5.47
CA ALA A 15 -40.69 14.92 -4.26
C ALA A 15 -40.63 13.53 -3.63
N ASP A 16 -40.63 12.48 -4.44
CA ASP A 16 -40.51 11.09 -4.01
C ASP A 16 -39.11 10.82 -3.44
N LEU A 17 -38.05 11.29 -4.11
CA LEU A 17 -36.68 11.21 -3.61
C LEU A 17 -36.53 11.92 -2.26
N LYS A 18 -37.10 13.12 -2.12
CA LYS A 18 -37.15 13.81 -0.82
C LYS A 18 -37.90 12.97 0.22
N GLY A 19 -39.05 12.38 -0.11
CA GLY A 19 -39.76 11.47 0.77
C GLY A 19 -38.89 10.31 1.23
N VAL A 20 -38.21 9.61 0.32
CA VAL A 20 -37.34 8.47 0.64
C VAL A 20 -36.17 8.87 1.55
N PHE A 21 -35.58 10.05 1.35
CA PHE A 21 -34.50 10.54 2.19
C PHE A 21 -34.99 11.06 3.55
N PHE A 22 -36.12 11.77 3.61
CA PHE A 22 -36.61 12.41 4.85
C PHE A 22 -37.54 11.53 5.69
N SER A 23 -38.16 10.48 5.13
CA SER A 23 -39.06 9.57 5.84
C SER A 23 -38.35 8.35 6.47
N ARG A 24 -37.04 8.16 6.21
CA ARG A 24 -36.26 7.05 6.77
C ARG A 24 -35.73 7.40 8.17
N HIS A 25 -35.69 6.41 9.08
CA HIS A 25 -35.12 6.57 10.42
C HIS A 25 -33.75 7.27 10.36
N ARG A 26 -33.52 8.25 11.24
CA ARG A 26 -32.32 9.12 11.27
C ARG A 26 -30.99 8.35 11.12
N HIS A 27 -30.94 7.12 11.65
CA HIS A 27 -29.77 6.24 11.55
C HIS A 27 -29.45 5.79 10.11
N GLY A 28 -30.44 5.57 9.25
CA GLY A 28 -30.22 5.16 7.87
C GLY A 28 -29.48 6.20 7.04
N LEU A 29 -29.79 7.49 7.26
CA LEU A 29 -29.06 8.59 6.63
C LEU A 29 -27.62 8.70 7.13
N LEU A 30 -27.39 8.46 8.44
CA LEU A 30 -26.05 8.45 9.02
C LEU A 30 -25.19 7.34 8.41
N PHE A 31 -25.72 6.12 8.27
CA PHE A 31 -25.00 5.02 7.62
C PHE A 31 -24.76 5.28 6.13
N ALA A 32 -25.72 5.86 5.42
CA ALA A 32 -25.54 6.24 4.02
C ALA A 32 -24.42 7.27 3.86
N ALA A 33 -24.44 8.33 4.68
CA ALA A 33 -23.38 9.34 4.70
C ALA A 33 -22.02 8.74 5.08
N ALA A 34 -21.97 7.88 6.10
CA ALA A 34 -20.75 7.18 6.50
C ALA A 34 -20.19 6.34 5.37
N SER A 35 -21.02 5.59 4.63
CA SER A 35 -20.54 4.77 3.50
C SER A 35 -19.89 5.60 2.38
N ILE A 36 -20.48 6.75 2.06
CA ILE A 36 -19.95 7.67 1.05
C ILE A 36 -18.62 8.25 1.53
N VAL A 37 -18.56 8.71 2.78
CA VAL A 37 -17.35 9.26 3.39
C VAL A 37 -16.23 8.22 3.42
N THR A 38 -16.50 7.00 3.89
CA THR A 38 -15.52 5.90 3.90
C THR A 38 -14.97 5.61 2.51
N THR A 39 -15.85 5.57 1.50
CA THR A 39 -15.44 5.34 0.11
C THR A 39 -14.51 6.45 -0.40
N ILE A 40 -14.87 7.71 -0.14
CA ILE A 40 -14.06 8.88 -0.54
C ILE A 40 -12.70 8.86 0.18
N VAL A 41 -12.68 8.56 1.48
CA VAL A 41 -11.44 8.47 2.27
C VAL A 41 -10.51 7.42 1.70
N ILE A 42 -11.01 6.23 1.38
CA ILE A 42 -10.21 5.16 0.76
C ILE A 42 -9.64 5.65 -0.58
N ALA A 43 -10.47 6.25 -1.43
CA ALA A 43 -10.01 6.78 -2.72
C ALA A 43 -8.91 7.83 -2.54
N LEU A 44 -9.07 8.79 -1.62
CA LEU A 44 -8.09 9.83 -1.36
C LEU A 44 -6.76 9.27 -0.82
N LEU A 45 -6.80 8.24 0.04
CA LEU A 45 -5.60 7.56 0.53
C LEU A 45 -4.79 6.97 -0.62
N PHE A 46 -5.45 6.26 -1.54
CA PHE A 46 -4.79 5.73 -2.74
C PHE A 46 -4.25 6.85 -3.65
N LEU A 47 -5.04 7.90 -3.89
CA LEU A 47 -4.61 9.06 -4.69
C LEU A 47 -3.35 9.75 -4.10
N GLY A 48 -3.22 9.80 -2.78
CA GLY A 48 -2.05 10.34 -2.10
C GLY A 48 -0.81 9.46 -2.24
N ASP A 49 -0.98 8.14 -2.19
CA ASP A 49 0.14 7.18 -2.21
C ASP A 49 0.77 6.99 -3.59
N PHE A 50 0.03 7.29 -4.68
CA PHE A 50 0.57 7.24 -6.05
C PHE A 50 1.76 8.19 -6.28
N LYS A 51 1.99 9.18 -5.42
CA LYS A 51 3.16 10.07 -5.55
C LYS A 51 4.48 9.39 -5.25
N HIS A 52 4.47 8.21 -4.62
CA HIS A 52 5.67 7.41 -4.38
C HIS A 52 5.92 6.48 -5.56
N GLU A 53 6.14 7.04 -6.76
CA GLU A 53 6.82 6.31 -7.81
C GLU A 53 8.23 6.01 -7.31
N LYS A 54 8.47 4.80 -6.79
CA LYS A 54 9.83 4.27 -6.73
C LYS A 54 10.34 4.37 -8.17
N PRO A 55 11.37 5.19 -8.47
CA PRO A 55 11.85 5.29 -9.83
C PRO A 55 12.18 3.88 -10.28
N TRP A 56 11.64 3.49 -11.44
CA TRP A 56 11.93 2.20 -12.02
C TRP A 56 13.45 2.08 -12.19
N LYS A 57 14.11 1.41 -11.25
CA LYS A 57 15.53 1.11 -11.33
C LYS A 57 15.62 -0.18 -12.11
N ARG A 58 16.02 -0.07 -13.38
CA ARG A 58 16.39 -1.23 -14.18
C ARG A 58 17.64 -1.83 -13.54
N ASP A 59 17.47 -2.91 -12.77
CA ASP A 59 18.59 -3.63 -12.17
C ASP A 59 19.24 -4.49 -13.26
N VAL A 60 20.00 -3.84 -14.14
CA VAL A 60 20.76 -4.52 -15.18
C VAL A 60 22.03 -5.05 -14.52
N GLN A 61 21.99 -6.31 -14.11
CA GLN A 61 23.19 -7.00 -13.70
C GLN A 61 24.02 -7.31 -14.95
N TYR A 62 25.03 -6.49 -15.20
CA TYR A 62 25.99 -6.73 -16.28
C TYR A 62 26.82 -7.96 -15.93
N VAL A 63 26.69 -9.01 -16.73
CA VAL A 63 27.60 -10.15 -16.68
C VAL A 63 28.80 -9.79 -17.54
N GLU A 64 29.97 -9.62 -16.93
CA GLU A 64 31.22 -9.44 -17.67
C GLU A 64 31.51 -10.71 -18.48
N SER A 65 31.76 -10.56 -19.78
CA SER A 65 32.26 -11.65 -20.62
C SER A 65 33.72 -11.91 -20.29
N TRP A 66 34.03 -13.05 -19.70
CA TRP A 66 35.39 -13.44 -19.37
C TRP A 66 36.13 -13.93 -20.63
N GLU A 67 37.42 -13.58 -20.75
CA GLU A 67 38.29 -14.13 -21.80
C GLU A 67 38.45 -15.64 -21.66
N ALA A 68 38.40 -16.37 -22.78
CA ALA A 68 38.48 -17.84 -22.78
C ALA A 68 39.84 -18.37 -22.29
N GLU A 69 40.91 -17.59 -22.38
CA GLU A 69 42.28 -17.99 -22.02
C GLU A 69 42.74 -17.49 -20.63
N ARG A 70 41.81 -17.01 -19.79
CA ARG A 70 42.18 -16.51 -18.45
C ARG A 70 42.81 -17.61 -17.57
N SER A 71 43.94 -17.27 -16.94
CA SER A 71 44.62 -18.12 -15.96
C SER A 71 43.93 -18.17 -14.59
N ASP A 72 43.93 -19.34 -13.94
CA ASP A 72 43.39 -19.59 -12.60
C ASP A 72 43.91 -18.64 -11.51
N ALA A 73 45.17 -18.20 -11.61
CA ALA A 73 45.76 -17.27 -10.66
C ALA A 73 45.03 -15.91 -10.68
N ILE A 74 44.61 -15.46 -11.87
CA ILE A 74 43.86 -14.22 -12.07
C ILE A 74 42.43 -14.37 -11.54
N ILE A 75 41.82 -15.55 -11.72
CA ILE A 75 40.47 -15.85 -11.18
C ILE A 75 40.46 -15.72 -9.67
N LYS A 76 41.41 -16.36 -8.97
CA LYS A 76 41.50 -16.33 -7.51
C LYS A 76 41.76 -14.92 -6.97
N ALA A 77 42.61 -14.14 -7.66
CA ALA A 77 42.86 -12.75 -7.29
C ALA A 77 41.58 -11.90 -7.41
N GLN A 78 40.83 -12.03 -8.50
CA GLN A 78 39.57 -11.30 -8.71
C GLN A 78 38.50 -11.71 -7.70
N GLN A 79 38.36 -13.01 -7.43
CA GLN A 79 37.40 -13.52 -6.44
C GLN A 79 37.64 -12.92 -5.05
N LYS A 80 38.91 -12.72 -4.65
CA LYS A 80 39.24 -12.09 -3.37
C LYS A 80 38.78 -10.62 -3.31
N ILE A 81 38.92 -9.89 -4.41
CA ILE A 81 38.46 -8.50 -4.52
C ILE A 81 36.93 -8.43 -4.48
N ASP A 82 36.26 -9.31 -5.22
CA ASP A 82 34.79 -9.33 -5.28
C ASP A 82 34.18 -9.80 -3.96
N GLN A 83 34.83 -10.73 -3.25
CA GLN A 83 34.40 -11.18 -1.93
C GLN A 83 34.37 -10.03 -0.93
N ALA A 84 35.43 -9.21 -0.89
CA ALA A 84 35.46 -8.04 -0.01
C ALA A 84 34.32 -7.04 -0.31
N LYS A 85 33.99 -6.82 -1.59
CA LYS A 85 32.84 -5.96 -1.98
C LYS A 85 31.50 -6.57 -1.55
N ARG A 86 31.34 -7.89 -1.68
CA ARG A 86 30.12 -8.60 -1.23
C ARG A 86 29.95 -8.50 0.27
N ASP A 87 31.00 -8.72 1.04
CA ASP A 87 30.96 -8.70 2.50
C ASP A 87 30.56 -7.31 3.03
N LEU A 88 31.06 -6.22 2.42
CA LEU A 88 30.65 -4.85 2.76
C LEU A 88 29.16 -4.60 2.46
N ALA A 89 28.69 -4.98 1.27
CA ALA A 89 27.28 -4.80 0.90
C ALA A 89 26.34 -5.64 1.77
N GLU A 90 26.77 -6.82 2.20
CA GLU A 90 26.01 -7.67 3.11
C GLU A 90 25.97 -7.09 4.53
N GLY A 91 27.08 -6.52 5.02
CA GLY A 91 27.12 -5.79 6.28
C GLY A 91 26.14 -4.62 6.33
N GLU A 92 26.08 -3.80 5.28
CA GLU A 92 25.11 -2.69 5.20
C GLU A 92 23.65 -3.18 5.21
N ARG A 93 23.37 -4.30 4.54
CA ARG A 93 22.03 -4.91 4.54
C ARG A 93 21.67 -5.44 5.92
N GLU A 94 22.62 -6.07 6.61
CA GLU A 94 22.37 -6.60 7.96
C GLU A 94 22.11 -5.47 8.97
N ILE A 95 22.87 -4.37 8.91
CA ILE A 95 22.63 -3.19 9.75
C ILE A 95 21.20 -2.68 9.53
N LYS A 96 20.77 -2.49 8.27
CA LYS A 96 19.40 -2.05 7.96
C LYS A 96 18.34 -3.05 8.44
N ARG A 97 18.61 -4.36 8.36
CA ARG A 97 17.68 -5.40 8.86
C ARG A 97 17.56 -5.32 10.39
N ILE A 98 18.65 -5.11 11.10
CA ILE A 98 18.65 -4.95 12.56
C ILE A 98 17.89 -3.70 12.96
N GLU A 99 18.16 -2.56 12.33
CA GLU A 99 17.43 -1.30 12.56
C GLU A 99 15.93 -1.46 12.35
N GLN A 100 15.52 -2.09 11.25
CA GLN A 100 14.11 -2.36 10.96
C GLN A 100 13.49 -3.26 12.04
N ARG A 101 14.16 -4.35 12.41
CA ARG A 101 13.69 -5.25 13.48
C ARG A 101 13.50 -4.51 14.80
N ASP A 102 14.41 -3.62 15.15
CA ASP A 102 14.32 -2.84 16.38
C ASP A 102 13.19 -1.81 16.33
N GLN A 103 12.92 -1.20 15.18
CA GLN A 103 11.74 -0.36 14.98
C GLN A 103 10.45 -1.17 15.13
N TYR A 104 10.36 -2.36 14.53
CA TYR A 104 9.20 -3.24 14.67
C TYR A 104 8.98 -3.70 16.11
N LYS A 105 10.04 -4.01 16.86
CA LYS A 105 9.95 -4.35 18.29
C LYS A 105 9.41 -3.19 19.13
N LYS A 106 9.87 -1.96 18.86
CA LYS A 106 9.36 -0.76 19.55
C LYS A 106 7.88 -0.55 19.25
N LEU A 107 7.51 -0.62 17.97
CA LEU A 107 6.11 -0.50 17.54
C LEU A 107 5.24 -1.60 18.16
N GLN A 108 5.72 -2.84 18.21
CA GLN A 108 5.02 -3.95 18.85
C GLN A 108 4.78 -3.69 20.34
N LYS A 109 5.78 -3.16 21.05
CA LYS A 109 5.64 -2.78 22.47
C LYS A 109 4.63 -1.65 22.69
N GLU A 110 4.61 -0.65 21.80
CA GLU A 110 3.60 0.42 21.82
C GLU A 110 2.20 -0.10 21.49
N MET A 111 2.06 -1.03 20.54
CA MET A 111 0.78 -1.66 20.23
C MET A 111 0.26 -2.51 21.38
N GLN A 112 1.15 -3.21 22.10
CA GLN A 112 0.81 -3.97 23.30
C GLN A 112 0.38 -3.06 24.46
N SER A 113 1.04 -1.90 24.66
CA SER A 113 0.64 -0.96 25.72
C SER A 113 -0.74 -0.34 25.48
N VAL A 114 -1.17 -0.21 24.23
CA VAL A 114 -2.50 0.30 23.84
C VAL A 114 -3.55 -0.82 23.71
N GLY A 115 -3.16 -2.10 23.90
CA GLY A 115 -4.07 -3.24 23.89
C GLY A 115 -4.50 -3.72 22.49
N ILE A 116 -3.82 -3.27 21.43
CA ILE A 116 -4.12 -3.63 20.03
C ILE A 116 -3.14 -4.69 19.50
N GLY A 117 -2.01 -4.89 20.18
CA GLY A 117 -0.97 -5.86 19.79
C GLY A 117 -1.31 -7.31 20.14
N ARG A 118 -0.99 -8.25 19.25
CA ARG A 118 -1.08 -9.69 19.53
C ARG A 118 -0.11 -10.07 20.66
N ALA A 119 -0.64 -10.69 21.71
CA ALA A 119 0.16 -11.37 22.71
C ALA A 119 0.49 -12.76 22.15
N ASP A 120 1.77 -12.97 21.85
CA ASP A 120 2.30 -14.28 21.48
C ASP A 120 2.70 -15.05 22.74
#